data_AF-A0A955V0L9-F1
#
_entry.id   AF-A0A955V0L9-F1
#
_cell.length_a   1.000
_cell.length_b   1.000
_cell.length_c   1.000
_cell.angle_alpha   90.00
_cell.angle_beta   90.00
_cell.angle_gamma   90.00
#
_symmetry.space_group_name_H-M   'P 1'
#
loop_
_entity.id
_entity.type
_entity.pdbx_description
1 polymer ?
#
loop_
_entity_poly.entity_id
_entity_poly.type
_entity_poly.pdbx_seq_one_letter_code
_entity_poly.pdbx_strand_id
1 'polypeptide(L)' 'MSGDAAARDAVVLVTGLPRAGTSLAMQMLAAGGVPLLVDDARPPDASNPRGYLEYAPVRA' A
#
# COMPACT_ATOMS: atom_id res chain seq x y z
N MET A 1 25.99 -18.64 -2.74
CA MET A 1 24.53 -18.50 -2.60
C MET A 1 24.13 -17.27 -3.39
N SER A 2 23.80 -17.45 -4.67
CA SER A 2 23.31 -16.38 -5.53
C SER A 2 21.83 -16.18 -5.20
N GLY A 3 21.52 -15.13 -4.44
CA GLY A 3 20.18 -14.78 -3.99
C GLY A 3 19.37 -14.12 -5.09
N ASP A 4 19.21 -14.81 -6.22
CA ASP A 4 18.42 -14.36 -7.35
C ASP A 4 17.12 -15.18 -7.40
N ALA A 5 16.35 -15.08 -6.31
CA ALA A 5 14.92 -15.30 -6.43
C ALA A 5 14.36 -13.98 -6.96
N ALA A 6 14.55 -13.74 -8.27
CA ALA A 6 13.83 -12.71 -8.99
C ALA A 6 12.38 -12.81 -8.53
N ALA A 7 11.94 -11.81 -7.76
CA ALA A 7 10.54 -11.62 -7.47
C ALA A 7 9.88 -11.57 -8.84
N ARG A 8 9.24 -12.67 -9.24
CA ARG A 8 8.37 -12.72 -10.42
C ARG A 8 7.56 -11.43 -10.39
N ASP A 9 7.46 -10.70 -11.49
CA ASP A 9 6.71 -9.43 -11.60
C ASP A 9 5.35 -9.54 -10.89
N ALA A 10 5.33 -9.17 -9.60
CA ALA A 10 4.23 -9.48 -8.71
C ALA A 10 3.45 -8.20 -8.50
N VAL A 11 2.19 -8.22 -8.91
CA VAL A 11 1.24 -7.16 -8.58
C VAL A 11 0.64 -7.50 -7.22
N VAL A 12 0.85 -6.64 -6.23
CA VAL A 12 0.29 -6.77 -4.89
C VAL A 12 -0.92 -5.86 -4.78
N LEU A 13 -2.11 -6.44 -4.62
CA LEU A 13 -3.34 -5.70 -4.34
C LEU A 13 -3.67 -5.79 -2.85
N VAL A 14 -3.62 -4.66 -2.15
CA VAL A 14 -4.07 -4.55 -0.77
C VAL A 14 -5.52 -4.06 -0.76
N THR A 15 -6.42 -4.87 -0.24
CA THR A 15 -7.88 -4.58 -0.16
C THR A 15 -8.45 -5.01 1.19
N GLY A 16 -9.58 -4.46 1.58
CA GLY A 16 -10.26 -4.78 2.83
C GLY A 16 -11.41 -3.83 3.16
N LEU A 17 -12.24 -4.22 4.12
CA LEU A 17 -13.31 -3.39 4.65
C LEU A 17 -12.75 -2.16 5.41
N PRO A 18 -13.55 -1.10 5.63
CA PRO A 18 -13.13 0.04 6.44
C PRO A 18 -12.58 -0.40 7.81
N ARG A 19 -11.37 0.07 8.14
CA ARG A 19 -10.61 -0.26 9.36
C ARG A 19 -10.03 -1.69 9.42
N ALA A 20 -9.93 -2.39 8.29
CA ALA A 20 -9.24 -3.70 8.21
C ALA A 20 -7.70 -3.63 8.27
N GLY A 21 -7.12 -2.45 8.53
CA GLY A 21 -5.67 -2.27 8.62
C GLY A 21 -4.94 -2.19 7.27
N THR A 22 -5.64 -1.98 6.16
CA THR A 22 -5.04 -1.83 4.82
C THR A 22 -4.00 -0.71 4.77
N SER A 23 -4.24 0.43 5.43
CA SER A 23 -3.26 1.52 5.51
C SER A 23 -1.97 1.10 6.23
N LEU A 24 -2.07 0.29 7.30
CA LEU A 24 -0.90 -0.24 8.00
C LEU A 24 -0.12 -1.20 7.09
N ALA A 25 -0.81 -2.10 6.39
CA ALA A 25 -0.17 -3.03 5.44
C ALA A 25 0.56 -2.27 4.32
N MET A 26 -0.06 -1.25 3.73
CA MET A 26 0.58 -0.40 2.73
C MET A 26 1.81 0.33 3.29
N GLN A 27 1.75 0.85 4.52
CA GLN A 27 2.90 1.48 5.19
C GLN A 27 4.06 0.50 5.40
N MET A 28 3.76 -0.75 5.76
CA MET A 28 4.78 -1.80 5.91
C MET A 28 5.43 -2.15 4.58
N LEU A 29 4.65 -2.23 3.50
CA LEU A 29 5.17 -2.45 2.14
C LEU A 29 6.11 -1.32 1.72
N ALA A 30 5.71 -0.06 1.93
CA ALA A 30 6.56 1.11 1.67
C ALA A 30 7.87 1.04 2.48
N ALA A 31 7.79 0.73 3.78
CA ALA A 31 8.97 0.59 4.64
C ALA A 31 9.88 -0.57 4.21
N GLY A 32 9.32 -1.60 3.57
CA GLY A 32 10.06 -2.70 2.96
C GLY A 32 10.63 -2.41 1.57
N GLY A 33 10.48 -1.20 1.06
CA GLY A 33 11.01 -0.78 -0.25
C GLY A 33 10.14 -1.19 -1.44
N VAL A 34 8.90 -1.61 -1.22
CA VAL A 34 7.96 -1.90 -2.31
C VAL A 34 7.44 -0.58 -2.90
N PRO A 35 7.61 -0.33 -4.21
CA PRO A 35 7.04 0.84 -4.87
C PRO A 35 5.51 0.82 -4.76
N LEU A 36 4.92 1.96 -4.41
CA LEU A 36 3.46 2.09 -4.26
C LEU A 36 2.86 2.89 -5.42
N LEU A 37 1.69 2.45 -5.89
CA LEU A 37 0.81 3.23 -6.75
C LEU A 37 -0.27 3.87 -5.88
N VAL A 38 -0.21 5.19 -5.72
CA VAL A 38 -1.13 5.98 -4.89
C VAL A 38 -1.45 7.31 -5.58
N ASP A 39 -2.57 7.94 -5.22
CA ASP A 39 -2.99 9.24 -5.75
C ASP A 39 -2.94 10.39 -4.74
N ASP A 40 -2.61 10.10 -3.48
CA ASP A 40 -2.56 11.05 -2.35
C ASP A 40 -3.83 11.89 -2.17
N ALA A 41 -4.99 11.41 -2.66
CA ALA A 41 -6.24 12.18 -2.65
C ALA A 41 -6.80 12.37 -1.23
N ARG A 42 -6.45 11.48 -0.29
CA ARG A 42 -6.94 11.52 1.09
C ARG A 42 -5.82 11.93 2.05
N PRO A 43 -5.92 13.10 2.70
CA PRO A 43 -4.90 13.54 3.64
C PRO A 43 -4.92 12.72 4.94
N PRO A 44 -3.82 12.73 5.72
CA PRO A 44 -3.80 12.21 7.08
C PRO A 44 -4.86 12.85 7.98
N ASP A 45 -5.33 12.09 8.97
CA ASP A 45 -6.28 12.55 9.98
C ASP A 45 -5.95 11.98 11.37
N ALA A 46 -6.77 12.29 12.38
CA ALA A 46 -6.55 11.82 13.75
C ALA A 46 -6.59 10.29 13.90
N SER A 47 -7.28 9.58 13.01
CA SER A 47 -7.38 8.12 13.02
C SER A 47 -6.19 7.47 12.30
N ASN A 48 -5.59 8.17 11.34
CA ASN A 48 -4.40 7.73 10.63
C ASN A 48 -3.45 8.90 10.38
N PRO A 49 -2.56 9.22 11.36
CA PRO A 49 -1.62 10.33 11.27
C PRO A 49 -0.58 10.16 10.16
N ARG A 50 -0.40 8.93 9.65
CA ARG A 50 0.53 8.59 8.58
C ARG A 50 -0.11 8.62 7.19
N GLY A 51 -1.38 9.00 7.09
CA GLY A 51 -2.06 9.15 5.82
C GLY A 51 -2.48 7.85 5.17
N TYR A 52 -3.27 8.01 4.11
CA TYR A 52 -3.91 6.94 3.38
C TYR A 52 -3.20 6.75 2.04
N LEU A 53 -2.84 5.51 1.74
CA LEU A 53 -2.11 5.11 0.55
C LEU A 53 -3.10 4.50 -0.45
N GLU A 54 -4.09 5.28 -0.86
CA GLU A 54 -5.19 4.85 -1.74
C GLU A 54 -4.90 5.20 -3.21
N TYR A 55 -5.60 4.51 -4.11
CA TYR A 55 -5.61 4.78 -5.55
C TYR A 55 -7.06 4.78 -6.05
N ALA A 56 -7.71 5.94 -6.03
CA ALA A 56 -9.11 6.12 -6.37
C ALA A 56 -9.49 5.60 -7.77
N PRO A 57 -8.65 5.68 -8.83
CA PRO A 57 -9.02 5.18 -10.16
C PRO A 57 -9.33 3.67 -10.24
N VAL A 58 -9.03 2.89 -9.20
CA VAL A 58 -9.45 1.46 -9.12
C VAL A 58 -10.94 1.29 -8.84
N ARG A 59 -11.60 2.32 -8.31
CA ARG A 59 -13.03 2.31 -7.95
C ARG A 59 -13.83 2.71 -9.20
N ALA A 60 -14.30 1.73 -9.97
CA ALA A 60 -15.25 1.92 -11.07
C ALA A 60 -16.70 1.82 -10.60
#